data_AF-A0A3A4WAS3-F1
#
_entry.id   AF-A0A3A4WAS3-F1
#
_cell.length_a   1.000
_cell.length_b   1.000
_cell.length_c   1.000
_cell.angle_alpha   90.00
_cell.angle_beta   90.00
_cell.angle_gamma   90.00
#
_symmetry.space_group_name_H-M   'P 1'
#
loop_
_entity.id
_entity.type
_entity.pdbx_description
1 polymer ?
#
loop_
_entity_poly.entity_id
_entity_poly.type
_entity_poly.pdbx_seq_one_letter_code
_entity_poly.pdbx_strand_id
1 'polypeptide(L)'
;MPPKGLVLVDQAVLILSLAALGFAFFALAVAAFSLLRIRSLSHRQASVADAVHEGNFAAVINKIIEDVEDIRRVNDKHDKAIKKTWRKTEGSVQRVAVVRYDALEELAGQLSFSAALLDDAADGVVITSINGRTDTRTYAKPIQRGESTFILSDEERRAITKAMAEGAGIGQ
;
A
#
# COMPACT_ATOMS: atom_id res chain seq x y z
N MET A 1 -23.23 82.30 58.98
CA MET A 1 -22.31 81.16 58.76
C MET A 1 -23.10 80.06 58.04
N PRO A 2 -22.85 79.81 56.74
CA PRO A 2 -23.54 78.74 56.02
C PRO A 2 -23.15 77.37 56.60
N PRO A 3 -24.09 76.40 56.68
CA PRO A 3 -23.83 75.10 57.29
C PRO A 3 -22.79 74.33 56.49
N LYS A 4 -21.68 73.97 57.13
CA LYS A 4 -20.56 73.19 56.54
C LYS A 4 -21.01 71.88 55.87
N GLY A 5 -22.18 71.35 56.21
CA GLY A 5 -22.76 70.15 55.61
C GLY A 5 -23.10 70.28 54.12
N LEU A 6 -23.50 71.47 53.64
CA LEU A 6 -23.87 71.65 52.23
C LEU A 6 -22.65 71.60 51.30
N VAL A 7 -21.52 72.16 51.73
CA VAL A 7 -20.27 72.18 50.98
C VAL A 7 -19.64 70.79 50.88
N LEU A 8 -19.75 69.95 51.93
CA LEU A 8 -19.27 68.57 51.88
C LEU A 8 -20.12 67.69 50.94
N VAL A 9 -21.43 67.91 50.88
CA VAL A 9 -22.33 67.17 50.00
C VAL A 9 -22.07 67.52 48.53
N ASP A 10 -21.89 68.81 48.20
CA ASP A 10 -21.53 69.22 46.84
C ASP A 10 -20.17 68.67 46.39
N GLN A 11 -19.18 68.66 47.28
CA GLN A 11 -17.87 68.05 46.98
C GLN A 11 -17.96 66.53 46.80
N ALA A 12 -18.79 65.84 47.58
CA ALA A 12 -19.01 64.40 47.40
C ALA A 12 -19.71 64.07 46.07
N VAL A 13 -20.71 64.87 45.66
CA VAL A 13 -21.41 64.70 44.37
C VAL A 13 -20.46 64.97 43.19
N LEU A 14 -19.62 65.99 43.27
CA LEU A 14 -18.59 66.28 42.26
C LEU A 14 -17.59 65.12 42.11
N ILE A 15 -17.06 64.59 43.22
CA ILE A 15 -16.13 63.46 43.20
C ILE A 15 -16.81 62.20 42.61
N LEU A 16 -18.05 61.92 42.98
CA LEU A 16 -18.80 60.75 42.50
C LEU A 16 -19.08 60.82 40.99
N SER A 17 -19.45 62.01 40.50
CA SER A 17 -19.69 62.24 39.06
C SER A 17 -18.41 62.11 38.23
N LEU A 18 -17.27 62.59 38.75
CA LEU A 18 -15.98 62.50 38.08
C LEU A 18 -15.46 61.05 38.06
N ALA A 19 -15.66 60.30 39.15
CA ALA A 19 -15.34 58.88 39.21
C ALA A 19 -16.19 58.05 38.23
N ALA A 20 -17.49 58.36 38.11
CA ALA A 20 -18.37 57.70 37.15
C ALA A 20 -17.95 57.96 35.69
N LEU A 21 -17.56 59.19 35.36
CA LEU A 21 -17.02 59.56 34.05
C LEU A 21 -15.70 58.84 33.75
N GLY A 22 -14.81 58.75 34.74
CA GLY A 22 -13.55 58.00 34.61
C GLY A 22 -13.76 56.51 34.37
N PHE A 23 -14.71 55.90 35.09
CA PHE A 23 -15.04 54.49 34.90
C PHE A 23 -15.67 54.24 33.52
N ALA A 24 -16.55 55.12 33.04
CA ALA A 24 -17.14 55.03 31.71
C ALA A 24 -16.07 55.15 30.60
N PHE A 25 -15.11 56.07 30.75
CA PHE A 25 -14.00 56.22 29.82
C PHE A 25 -13.09 54.98 29.82
N PHE A 26 -12.78 54.43 31.00
CA PHE A 26 -11.99 53.22 31.13
C PHE A 26 -12.68 52.00 30.50
N ALA A 27 -13.99 51.84 30.71
CA ALA A 27 -14.78 50.79 30.08
C ALA A 27 -14.80 50.92 28.55
N LEU A 28 -14.94 52.14 28.03
CA LEU A 28 -14.84 52.43 26.60
C LEU A 28 -13.46 52.11 26.03
N ALA A 29 -12.39 52.45 26.76
CA ALA A 29 -11.02 52.15 26.35
C ALA A 29 -10.77 50.64 26.30
N VAL A 30 -11.25 49.88 27.29
CA VAL A 30 -11.17 48.41 27.32
C VAL A 30 -11.99 47.79 26.19
N ALA A 31 -13.19 48.30 25.91
CA ALA A 31 -14.02 47.85 24.80
C ALA A 31 -13.38 48.17 23.43
N ALA A 32 -12.79 49.36 23.27
CA ALA A 32 -12.06 49.71 22.06
C ALA A 32 -10.82 48.83 21.90
N PHE A 33 -10.06 48.60 22.97
CA PHE A 33 -8.88 47.74 22.95
C PHE A 33 -9.23 46.28 22.64
N SER A 34 -10.32 45.75 23.21
CA SER A 34 -10.78 44.38 22.91
C SER A 34 -11.23 44.26 21.46
N LEU A 35 -11.94 45.25 20.92
CA LEU A 35 -12.34 45.30 19.50
C LEU A 35 -11.14 45.41 18.56
N LEU A 36 -10.13 46.22 18.90
CA LEU A 36 -8.88 46.32 18.14
C LEU A 36 -8.07 45.02 18.20
N ARG A 37 -8.06 44.33 19.35
CA ARG A 37 -7.36 43.04 19.50
C ARG A 37 -8.06 41.92 18.75
N ILE A 38 -9.40 41.92 18.71
CA ILE A 38 -10.20 41.01 17.87
C ILE A 38 -9.94 41.29 16.38
N ARG A 39 -9.88 42.56 15.96
CA ARG A 39 -9.50 42.96 14.59
C ARG A 39 -8.05 42.63 14.23
N SER A 40 -7.13 42.65 15.19
CA SER A 40 -5.74 42.25 14.98
C SER A 40 -5.60 40.73 14.84
N LEU A 41 -6.42 39.95 15.55
CA LEU A 41 -6.47 38.49 15.45
C LEU A 41 -7.22 37.99 14.19
N SER A 42 -8.06 38.83 13.57
CA SER A 42 -8.75 38.48 12.32
C SER A 42 -7.83 38.45 11.10
N HIS A 43 -6.62 39.00 11.15
CA HIS A 43 -5.64 38.89 10.05
C HIS A 43 -4.99 37.49 9.92
N ARG A 44 -5.27 36.56 10.84
CA ARG A 44 -4.89 35.14 10.71
C ARG A 44 -6.07 34.21 10.43
N GLN A 45 -7.30 34.73 10.39
CA GLN A 45 -8.52 33.95 10.11
C GLN A 45 -9.26 34.39 8.84
N ALA A 46 -8.89 35.52 8.24
CA ALA A 46 -9.45 35.96 6.95
C ALA A 46 -9.01 35.10 5.75
N SER A 47 -8.01 34.22 5.88
CA SER A 47 -7.67 33.25 4.83
C SER A 47 -8.37 31.89 4.97
N VAL A 48 -9.16 31.69 6.03
CA VAL A 48 -9.86 30.41 6.28
C VAL A 48 -11.37 30.59 6.31
N ALA A 49 -11.91 31.72 6.78
CA ALA A 49 -13.35 31.96 6.85
C ALA A 49 -13.97 32.49 5.55
N ASP A 50 -13.25 33.29 4.76
CA ASP A 50 -13.73 33.79 3.45
C ASP A 50 -13.68 32.71 2.36
N ALA A 51 -12.86 31.68 2.57
CA ALA A 51 -12.86 30.50 1.72
C ALA A 51 -14.13 29.65 1.90
N VAL A 52 -14.80 29.70 3.06
CA VAL A 52 -15.89 28.78 3.41
C VAL A 52 -17.23 29.14 2.77
N HIS A 53 -17.48 30.39 2.36
CA HIS A 53 -18.84 30.76 1.96
C HIS A 53 -19.18 30.77 0.45
N GLU A 54 -18.20 30.85 -0.47
CA GLU A 54 -18.50 30.73 -1.91
C GLU A 54 -17.33 30.21 -2.79
N GLY A 55 -16.16 29.91 -2.22
CA GLY A 55 -14.95 29.53 -2.97
C GLY A 55 -14.36 28.14 -2.68
N ASN A 56 -14.55 27.57 -1.49
CA ASN A 56 -13.92 26.27 -1.15
C ASN A 56 -14.68 25.05 -1.64
N PHE A 57 -16.01 25.09 -1.73
CA PHE A 57 -16.74 23.87 -2.08
C PHE A 57 -16.40 23.41 -3.50
N ALA A 58 -16.33 24.37 -4.44
CA ALA A 58 -15.84 24.12 -5.78
C ALA A 58 -14.36 23.66 -5.78
N ALA A 59 -13.50 24.27 -4.95
CA ALA A 59 -12.09 23.87 -4.85
C ALA A 59 -11.90 22.46 -4.26
N VAL A 60 -12.68 22.10 -3.24
CA VAL A 60 -12.69 20.77 -2.62
C VAL A 60 -13.28 19.73 -3.57
N ILE A 61 -14.36 20.04 -4.29
CA ILE A 61 -14.90 19.16 -5.32
C ILE A 61 -13.89 18.97 -6.46
N ASN A 62 -13.27 20.03 -6.95
CA ASN A 62 -12.26 19.93 -8.01
C ASN A 62 -11.06 19.11 -7.54
N LYS A 63 -10.62 19.29 -6.29
CA LYS A 63 -9.56 18.48 -5.70
C LYS A 63 -9.97 17.01 -5.54
N ILE A 64 -11.21 16.72 -5.13
CA ILE A 64 -11.72 15.35 -5.06
C ILE A 64 -11.80 14.72 -6.46
N ILE A 65 -12.21 15.49 -7.47
CA ILE A 65 -12.24 15.02 -8.86
C ILE A 65 -10.82 14.68 -9.32
N GLU A 66 -9.85 15.56 -9.06
CA GLU A 66 -8.44 15.36 -9.40
C GLU A 66 -7.84 14.16 -8.65
N ASP A 67 -8.07 14.04 -7.35
CA ASP A 67 -7.62 12.89 -6.53
C ASP A 67 -8.25 11.59 -7.04
N VAL A 68 -9.53 11.59 -7.41
CA VAL A 68 -10.22 10.41 -7.98
C VAL A 68 -9.65 10.04 -9.35
N GLU A 69 -9.33 11.01 -10.20
CA GLU A 69 -8.67 10.78 -11.48
C GLU A 69 -7.26 10.22 -11.30
N ASP A 70 -6.51 10.73 -10.34
CA ASP A 70 -5.18 10.25 -9.98
C ASP A 70 -5.22 8.83 -9.44
N ILE A 71 -6.16 8.53 -8.54
CA ILE A 71 -6.40 7.17 -8.04
C ILE A 71 -6.72 6.23 -9.19
N ARG A 72 -7.63 6.61 -10.10
CA ARG A 72 -7.97 5.80 -11.28
C ARG A 72 -6.74 5.54 -12.16
N ARG A 73 -5.90 6.55 -12.36
CA ARG A 73 -4.67 6.45 -13.16
C ARG A 73 -3.65 5.51 -12.52
N VAL A 74 -3.47 5.58 -11.20
CA VAL A 74 -2.59 4.67 -10.45
C VAL A 74 -3.14 3.25 -10.48
N ASN A 75 -4.45 3.09 -10.31
CA ASN A 75 -5.08 1.77 -10.33
C ASN A 75 -4.94 1.08 -11.70
N ASP A 76 -5.17 1.80 -12.80
CA ASP A 76 -4.95 1.27 -14.16
C ASP A 76 -3.47 0.90 -14.41
N LYS A 77 -2.52 1.69 -13.88
CA LYS A 77 -1.10 1.34 -13.93
C LYS A 77 -0.80 0.07 -13.13
N HIS A 78 -1.36 -0.09 -11.94
CA HIS A 78 -1.20 -1.29 -11.12
C HIS A 78 -1.80 -2.52 -11.80
N ASP A 79 -3.01 -2.42 -12.37
CA ASP A 79 -3.64 -3.52 -13.11
C ASP A 79 -2.78 -3.96 -14.29
N LYS A 80 -2.21 -3.01 -15.05
CA LYS A 80 -1.29 -3.30 -16.15
C LYS A 80 0.00 -3.95 -15.66
N ALA A 81 0.57 -3.49 -14.54
CA ALA A 81 1.78 -4.06 -13.96
C ALA A 81 1.54 -5.49 -13.47
N ILE A 82 0.45 -5.72 -12.74
CA ILE A 82 0.00 -7.03 -12.25
C ILE A 82 -0.18 -7.99 -13.42
N LYS A 83 -0.97 -7.62 -14.45
CA LYS A 83 -1.16 -8.45 -15.64
C LYS A 83 0.15 -8.77 -16.35
N LYS A 84 1.06 -7.81 -16.45
CA LYS A 84 2.38 -8.00 -17.08
C LYS A 84 3.25 -8.97 -16.27
N THR A 85 3.20 -8.89 -14.95
CA THR A 85 3.92 -9.82 -14.06
C THR A 85 3.33 -11.22 -14.15
N TRP A 86 2.00 -11.36 -14.05
CA TRP A 86 1.34 -12.66 -14.20
C TRP A 86 1.67 -13.33 -15.54
N ARG A 87 1.62 -12.59 -16.66
CA ARG A 87 2.01 -13.13 -17.98
C ARG A 87 3.46 -13.62 -18.07
N LYS A 88 4.35 -13.16 -17.20
CA LYS A 88 5.75 -13.62 -17.16
C LYS A 88 5.92 -14.85 -16.27
N THR A 89 5.01 -15.06 -15.33
CA THR A 89 5.02 -16.17 -14.37
C THR A 89 4.13 -17.33 -14.82
N GLU A 90 3.13 -17.05 -15.65
CA GLU A 90 2.26 -18.04 -16.27
C GLU A 90 3.09 -19.01 -17.15
N GLY A 91 3.01 -20.30 -16.83
CA GLY A 91 3.78 -21.36 -17.48
C GLY A 91 5.28 -21.35 -17.16
N SER A 92 5.75 -20.54 -16.18
CA SER A 92 7.14 -20.61 -15.74
C SER A 92 7.37 -21.91 -14.96
N VAL A 93 8.50 -22.58 -15.17
CA VAL A 93 8.90 -23.74 -14.37
C VAL A 93 9.18 -23.29 -12.94
N GLN A 94 8.43 -23.85 -11.99
CA GLN A 94 8.51 -23.49 -10.55
C GLN A 94 8.77 -24.73 -9.69
N ARG A 95 8.47 -25.92 -10.18
CA ARG A 95 8.60 -27.18 -9.48
C ARG A 95 9.55 -28.08 -10.25
N VAL A 96 10.73 -28.28 -9.68
CA VAL A 96 11.80 -29.05 -10.31
C VAL A 96 12.27 -30.12 -9.35
N ALA A 97 12.43 -31.35 -9.86
CA ALA A 97 13.13 -32.41 -9.15
C ALA A 97 13.84 -33.32 -10.15
N VAL A 98 14.98 -33.87 -9.70
CA VAL A 98 15.77 -34.83 -10.46
C VAL A 98 15.92 -36.09 -9.64
N VAL A 99 15.69 -37.24 -10.28
CA VAL A 99 15.90 -38.57 -9.73
C VAL A 99 16.98 -39.24 -10.56
N ARG A 100 18.07 -39.64 -9.91
CA ARG A 100 19.18 -40.38 -10.53
C ARG A 100 19.09 -41.87 -10.18
N TYR A 101 19.51 -42.72 -11.12
CA TYR A 101 19.40 -44.16 -11.00
C TYR A 101 20.27 -44.89 -12.04
N ASP A 102 20.47 -46.19 -11.81
CA ASP A 102 21.11 -47.10 -12.75
C ASP A 102 20.01 -47.79 -13.56
N ALA A 103 19.83 -47.36 -14.82
CA ALA A 103 18.76 -47.84 -15.70
C ALA A 103 19.09 -49.16 -16.42
N LEU A 104 20.38 -49.55 -16.43
CA LEU A 104 20.90 -50.74 -17.09
C LEU A 104 21.82 -51.46 -16.11
N GLU A 105 21.67 -52.78 -15.96
CA GLU A 105 22.38 -53.58 -14.95
C GLU A 105 23.91 -53.53 -15.08
N GLU A 106 24.43 -53.27 -16.29
CA GLU A 106 25.87 -53.22 -16.57
C GLU A 106 26.53 -51.90 -16.15
N LEU A 107 25.75 -50.93 -15.65
CA LEU A 107 26.20 -49.61 -15.29
C LEU A 107 25.96 -49.35 -13.81
N ALA A 108 26.93 -48.68 -13.19
CA ALA A 108 26.84 -48.25 -11.79
C ALA A 108 27.25 -46.77 -11.71
N GLY A 109 26.70 -46.07 -10.73
CA GLY A 109 27.01 -44.66 -10.46
C GLY A 109 25.86 -43.69 -10.72
N GLN A 110 24.64 -44.20 -10.89
CA GLN A 110 23.42 -43.42 -11.06
C GLN A 110 23.54 -42.39 -12.19
N LEU A 111 24.09 -42.83 -13.32
CA LEU A 111 24.36 -41.96 -14.45
C LEU A 111 23.09 -41.63 -15.25
N SER A 112 22.05 -42.45 -15.17
CA SER A 112 20.76 -42.15 -15.79
C SER A 112 19.91 -41.26 -14.86
N PHE A 113 19.01 -40.47 -15.45
CA PHE A 113 18.16 -39.58 -14.67
C PHE A 113 16.79 -39.36 -15.29
N SER A 114 15.83 -38.98 -14.45
CA SER A 114 14.53 -38.41 -14.82
C SER A 114 14.36 -37.08 -14.09
N ALA A 115 14.05 -36.02 -14.84
CA ALA A 115 13.89 -34.66 -14.36
C ALA A 115 12.48 -34.18 -14.67
N ALA A 116 11.70 -33.82 -13.64
CA ALA A 116 10.40 -33.19 -13.82
C ALA A 116 10.57 -31.67 -13.75
N LEU A 117 10.04 -30.97 -14.75
CA LEU A 117 10.03 -29.50 -14.85
C LEU A 117 8.58 -29.07 -15.00
N LEU A 118 7.96 -28.66 -13.89
CA LEU A 118 6.54 -28.36 -13.80
C LEU A 118 6.31 -26.91 -13.36
N ASP A 119 5.20 -26.34 -13.77
CA ASP A 119 4.70 -25.06 -13.28
C ASP A 119 3.87 -25.23 -11.99
N ASP A 120 3.21 -24.14 -11.56
CA ASP A 120 2.35 -24.14 -10.38
C ASP A 120 1.01 -24.90 -10.58
N ALA A 121 0.61 -25.17 -11.82
CA ALA A 121 -0.52 -26.04 -12.14
C ALA A 121 -0.13 -27.53 -12.23
N ALA A 122 1.16 -27.84 -12.04
CA ALA A 122 1.75 -29.16 -12.27
C ALA A 122 1.68 -29.61 -13.75
N ASP A 123 1.61 -28.64 -14.66
CA ASP A 123 1.76 -28.82 -16.08
C ASP A 123 3.25 -28.65 -16.45
N GLY A 124 3.72 -29.40 -17.45
CA GLY A 124 5.10 -29.28 -17.90
C GLY A 124 5.61 -30.54 -18.60
N VAL A 125 6.82 -30.94 -18.27
CA VAL A 125 7.51 -32.06 -18.93
C VAL A 125 8.35 -32.86 -17.95
N VAL A 126 8.40 -34.17 -18.15
CA VAL A 126 9.44 -35.03 -17.57
C VAL A 126 10.43 -35.40 -18.67
N ILE A 127 11.72 -35.17 -18.41
CA ILE A 127 12.82 -35.49 -19.31
C ILE A 127 13.64 -36.60 -18.69
N THR A 128 13.83 -37.68 -19.44
CA THR A 128 14.57 -38.86 -18.99
C THR A 128 15.75 -39.10 -19.90
N SER A 129 16.94 -39.29 -19.33
CA SER A 129 18.13 -39.73 -20.06
C SER A 129 18.56 -41.09 -19.52
N ILE A 130 18.51 -42.09 -20.39
CA ILE A 130 19.06 -43.42 -20.14
C ILE A 130 20.44 -43.44 -20.78
N ASN A 131 21.45 -43.48 -19.92
CA ASN A 131 22.85 -43.45 -20.35
C ASN A 131 23.37 -44.88 -20.42
N GLY A 132 23.83 -45.29 -21.60
CA GLY A 132 24.54 -46.53 -21.88
C GLY A 132 26.06 -46.33 -21.85
N ARG A 133 26.83 -47.40 -22.09
CA ARG A 133 28.30 -47.32 -22.21
C ARG A 133 28.75 -46.54 -23.45
N THR A 134 28.01 -46.70 -24.55
CA THR A 134 28.38 -46.18 -25.87
C THR A 134 27.34 -45.24 -26.45
N ASP A 135 26.13 -45.23 -25.91
CA ASP A 135 25.01 -44.41 -26.38
C ASP A 135 24.23 -43.78 -25.23
N THR A 136 23.37 -42.83 -25.59
CA THR A 136 22.44 -42.19 -24.65
C THR A 136 21.11 -42.00 -25.36
N ARG A 137 20.02 -42.36 -24.68
CA ARG A 137 18.66 -42.17 -25.19
C ARG A 137 17.95 -41.18 -24.28
N THR A 138 17.44 -40.09 -24.86
CA THR A 138 16.69 -39.08 -24.13
C THR A 138 15.24 -39.07 -24.58
N TYR A 139 14.32 -39.08 -23.63
CA TYR A 139 12.89 -39.02 -23.83
C TYR A 139 12.32 -37.80 -23.13
N ALA A 140 11.23 -37.25 -23.68
CA ALA A 140 10.46 -36.19 -23.05
C ALA A 140 8.99 -36.56 -23.14
N LYS A 141 8.30 -36.57 -22.00
CA LYS A 141 6.86 -36.85 -21.92
C LYS A 141 6.14 -35.64 -21.33
N PRO A 142 5.06 -35.18 -21.96
CA PRO A 142 4.28 -34.06 -21.44
C PRO A 142 3.57 -34.48 -20.15
N ILE A 143 3.53 -33.56 -19.19
CA ILE A 143 2.79 -33.71 -17.94
C ILE A 143 1.66 -32.68 -17.94
N GLN A 144 0.45 -33.15 -17.65
CA GLN A 144 -0.72 -32.32 -17.46
C GLN A 144 -1.30 -32.62 -16.09
N ARG A 145 -1.35 -31.62 -15.21
CA ARG A 145 -1.86 -31.70 -13.84
C ARG A 145 -1.23 -32.85 -13.04
N GLY A 146 0.07 -33.08 -13.20
CA GLY A 146 0.82 -34.14 -12.52
C GLY A 146 0.70 -35.54 -13.13
N GLU A 147 -0.04 -35.71 -14.23
CA GLU A 147 -0.18 -37.00 -14.94
C GLU A 147 0.28 -36.91 -16.39
N SER A 148 0.46 -38.05 -17.06
CA SER A 148 0.80 -38.10 -18.48
C SER A 148 -0.14 -39.05 -19.22
N THR A 149 -0.45 -38.71 -20.47
CA THR A 149 -1.11 -39.64 -21.40
C THR A 149 -0.21 -40.79 -21.84
N PHE A 150 1.12 -40.65 -21.63
CA PHE A 150 2.10 -41.68 -21.91
C PHE A 150 2.36 -42.53 -20.67
N ILE A 151 2.71 -43.81 -20.88
CA ILE A 151 3.14 -44.68 -19.78
C ILE A 151 4.42 -44.12 -19.18
N LEU A 152 4.39 -43.87 -17.86
CA LEU A 152 5.53 -43.37 -17.11
C LEU A 152 6.28 -44.53 -16.45
N SER A 153 7.62 -44.45 -16.41
CA SER A 153 8.44 -45.33 -15.59
C SER A 153 8.30 -44.96 -14.10
N ASP A 154 8.77 -45.84 -13.22
CA ASP A 154 8.74 -45.59 -11.78
C ASP A 154 9.62 -44.39 -11.39
N GLU A 155 10.74 -44.19 -12.09
CA GLU A 155 11.65 -43.07 -11.88
C GLU A 155 11.07 -41.75 -12.37
N GLU A 156 10.39 -41.74 -13.52
CA GLU A 156 9.65 -40.57 -14.02
C GLU A 156 8.55 -40.18 -13.03
N ARG A 157 7.76 -41.16 -12.55
CA ARG A 157 6.71 -40.93 -11.55
C ARG A 157 7.30 -40.38 -10.25
N ARG A 158 8.41 -40.94 -9.78
CA ARG A 158 9.12 -40.44 -8.60
C ARG A 158 9.60 -39.00 -8.77
N ALA A 159 10.13 -38.64 -9.95
CA ALA A 159 10.57 -37.27 -10.23
C ALA A 159 9.39 -36.29 -10.19
N ILE A 160 8.25 -36.65 -10.78
CA ILE A 160 7.02 -35.83 -10.75
C ILE A 160 6.52 -35.66 -9.31
N THR A 161 6.40 -36.76 -8.56
CA THR A 161 5.99 -36.72 -7.15
C THR A 161 6.93 -35.86 -6.31
N LYS A 162 8.25 -36.00 -6.49
CA LYS A 162 9.24 -35.20 -5.76
C LYS A 162 9.13 -33.71 -6.12
N ALA A 163 8.96 -33.37 -7.40
CA ALA A 163 8.79 -31.99 -7.84
C ALA A 163 7.53 -31.34 -7.25
N MET A 164 6.43 -32.09 -7.16
CA MET A 164 5.18 -31.61 -6.55
C MET A 164 5.28 -31.46 -5.03
N ALA A 165 6.09 -32.28 -4.36
CA ALA A 165 6.28 -32.24 -2.91
C ALA A 165 7.26 -31.15 -2.45
N GLU A 166 8.37 -30.96 -3.18
CA GLU A 166 9.51 -30.17 -2.69
C GLU A 166 9.50 -28.70 -3.10
N GLY A 167 8.60 -28.25 -3.99
CA GLY A 167 8.42 -26.83 -4.34
C GLY A 167 9.74 -26.07 -4.57
N ALA A 168 10.31 -26.19 -5.76
CA ALA A 168 11.61 -25.59 -6.13
C ALA A 168 12.82 -26.08 -5.29
N GLY A 169 13.06 -27.39 -5.23
CA GLY A 169 14.24 -27.97 -4.59
C GLY A 169 15.17 -28.66 -5.60
N ILE A 170 16.17 -27.95 -6.15
CA ILE A 170 17.27 -28.61 -6.88
C ILE A 170 18.27 -29.14 -5.83
N GLY A 171 17.94 -30.28 -5.21
CA GLY A 171 18.91 -31.06 -4.42
C GLY A 171 18.48 -31.40 -2.99
N GLN A 172 18.14 -32.69 -2.81
CA GLN A 172 18.90 -33.57 -1.91
C GLN A 172 19.42 -34.72 -2.77
#